data_AF-A0A952QN90-F1
#
_entry.id   AF-A0A952QN90-F1
#
_cell.length_a   1.000
_cell.length_b   1.000
_cell.length_c   1.000
_cell.angle_alpha   90.00
_cell.angle_beta   90.00
_cell.angle_gamma   90.00
#
_symmetry.space_group_name_H-M   'P 1'
#
loop_
_entity.id
_entity.type
_entity.pdbx_description
1 polymer ?
#
loop_
_entity_poly.entity_id
_entity_poly.type
_entity_poly.pdbx_seq_one_letter_code
_entity_poly.pdbx_strand_id
1 'polypeptide(L)'
;MRRKGELSPARVDSGWPHQVAMRGDDLRARFDEIQVAKSELGACARGHTVRLKDEDWIVTCFATPEAAATFRERFGGVAFNPKDRGKGKRWHVWNRPPN
;
A
#
# COMPACT_ATOMS: atom_id res chain seq x y z
N MET A 1 -14.76 1.85 -14.95
CA MET A 1 -14.81 0.63 -15.78
C MET A 1 -13.61 -0.24 -15.40
N ARG A 2 -13.81 -1.48 -14.92
CA ARG A 2 -12.71 -2.42 -14.61
C ARG A 2 -12.46 -3.32 -15.82
N ARG A 3 -11.20 -3.56 -16.18
CA ARG A 3 -10.80 -4.53 -17.21
C ARG A 3 -10.92 -5.96 -16.67
N LYS A 4 -11.30 -6.91 -17.54
CA LYS A 4 -11.36 -8.34 -17.23
C LYS A 4 -9.96 -8.82 -16.81
N GLY A 5 -9.81 -9.37 -15.61
CA GLY A 5 -8.51 -9.85 -15.07
C GLY A 5 -7.83 -8.94 -14.05
N GLU A 6 -8.32 -7.72 -13.82
CA GLU A 6 -7.82 -6.87 -12.74
C GLU A 6 -8.12 -7.46 -11.35
N LEU A 7 -7.09 -7.65 -10.52
CA LEU A 7 -7.25 -8.05 -9.12
C LEU A 7 -8.24 -7.10 -8.42
N SER A 8 -9.35 -7.65 -7.92
CA SER A 8 -10.26 -6.89 -7.09
C SER A 8 -9.56 -6.52 -5.78
N PRO A 9 -9.93 -5.41 -5.13
CA PRO A 9 -9.34 -5.07 -3.84
C PRO A 9 -9.45 -6.17 -2.81
N ALA A 10 -10.57 -6.90 -2.78
CA ALA A 10 -10.75 -8.05 -1.91
C ALA A 10 -9.73 -9.18 -2.22
N ARG A 11 -9.37 -9.38 -3.49
CA ARG A 11 -8.38 -10.38 -3.92
C ARG A 11 -6.94 -9.93 -3.65
N VAL A 12 -6.68 -8.62 -3.68
CA VAL A 12 -5.42 -8.04 -3.21
C VAL A 12 -5.32 -8.21 -1.70
N ASP A 13 -6.36 -7.85 -0.96
CA ASP A 13 -6.37 -7.93 0.50
C ASP A 13 -6.29 -9.40 0.99
N SER A 14 -6.81 -10.38 0.24
CA SER A 14 -6.69 -11.81 0.57
C SER A 14 -5.34 -12.44 0.21
N GLY A 15 -4.69 -11.98 -0.86
CA GLY A 15 -3.38 -12.51 -1.31
C GLY A 15 -2.17 -11.76 -0.74
N TRP A 16 -2.35 -10.49 -0.39
CA TRP A 16 -1.34 -9.58 0.13
C TRP A 16 -1.88 -8.83 1.35
N PRO A 17 -2.07 -9.53 2.49
CA PRO A 17 -2.67 -8.96 3.69
C PRO A 17 -1.73 -7.97 4.40
N HIS A 18 -0.42 -8.02 4.14
CA HIS A 18 0.57 -7.17 4.80
C HIS A 18 0.82 -5.91 3.98
N GLN A 19 0.26 -4.79 4.41
CA GLN A 19 0.31 -3.54 3.64
C GLN A 19 1.11 -2.48 4.39
N VAL A 20 1.92 -1.73 3.65
CA VAL A 20 2.75 -0.63 4.16
C VAL A 20 2.39 0.62 3.38
N ALA A 21 2.00 1.68 4.10
CA ALA A 21 1.72 2.99 3.54
C ALA A 21 2.91 3.92 3.75
N MET A 22 3.29 4.64 2.70
CA MET A 22 4.37 5.62 2.72
C MET A 22 3.89 6.90 2.04
N ARG A 23 4.38 8.07 2.48
CA ARG A 23 3.99 9.35 1.89
C ARG A 23 4.42 9.41 0.42
N GLY A 24 3.60 10.05 -0.40
CA GLY A 24 3.89 10.20 -1.83
C GLY A 24 5.22 10.89 -2.09
N ASP A 25 5.58 11.89 -1.28
CA ASP A 25 6.84 12.63 -1.41
C ASP A 25 8.06 11.76 -1.09
N ASP A 26 7.99 10.95 -0.02
CA ASP A 26 9.06 10.01 0.35
C ASP A 26 9.28 8.97 -0.75
N LEU A 27 8.19 8.49 -1.37
CA LEU A 27 8.26 7.57 -2.50
C LEU A 27 8.93 8.23 -3.71
N ARG A 28 8.54 9.46 -4.05
CA ARG A 28 9.06 10.18 -5.21
C ARG A 28 10.56 10.43 -5.10
N ALA A 29 11.05 10.73 -3.90
CA ALA A 29 12.47 10.97 -3.66
C ALA A 29 13.35 9.74 -3.95
N ARG A 30 12.80 8.52 -3.81
CA ARG A 30 13.51 7.24 -3.94
C ARG A 30 12.81 6.27 -4.88
N PHE A 31 12.21 6.80 -5.95
CA PHE A 31 11.28 6.06 -6.79
C PHE A 31 11.89 4.77 -7.34
N ASP A 32 13.06 4.85 -7.96
CA ASP A 32 13.70 3.71 -8.61
C ASP A 32 14.08 2.60 -7.62
N GLU A 33 14.70 2.97 -6.50
CA GLU A 33 15.07 2.03 -5.42
C GLU A 33 13.85 1.30 -4.86
N ILE A 34 12.74 2.02 -4.71
CA ILE A 34 11.49 1.47 -4.19
C ILE A 34 10.82 0.54 -5.20
N GLN A 35 10.89 0.83 -6.50
CA GLN A 35 10.37 -0.07 -7.53
C GLN A 35 11.17 -1.37 -7.59
N VAL A 36 12.50 -1.29 -7.51
CA VAL A 36 13.38 -2.47 -7.43
C VAL A 36 13.03 -3.31 -6.21
N ALA A 37 12.99 -2.71 -5.02
CA ALA A 37 12.67 -3.43 -3.79
C ALA A 37 11.27 -4.05 -3.80
N LYS A 38 10.27 -3.39 -4.41
CA LYS A 38 8.93 -3.97 -4.60
C LYS A 38 8.98 -5.24 -5.43
N SER A 39 9.78 -5.25 -6.50
CA SER A 39 9.95 -6.42 -7.34
C SER A 39 10.68 -7.55 -6.59
N GLU A 40 11.77 -7.23 -5.89
CA GLU A 40 12.57 -8.21 -5.13
C GLU A 40 11.77 -8.86 -3.99
N LEU A 41 10.97 -8.06 -3.28
CA LEU A 41 10.20 -8.51 -2.12
C LEU A 41 8.83 -9.11 -2.50
N GLY A 42 8.54 -9.28 -3.80
CA GLY A 42 7.30 -9.87 -4.27
C GLY A 42 6.05 -9.05 -3.93
N ALA A 43 6.17 -7.72 -3.96
CA ALA A 43 5.04 -6.84 -3.76
C ALA A 43 3.97 -7.05 -4.85
N CYS A 44 2.71 -6.80 -4.50
CA CYS A 44 1.62 -6.80 -5.47
C CYS A 44 1.91 -5.76 -6.56
N ALA A 45 1.87 -6.18 -7.83
CA ALA A 45 2.01 -5.30 -8.98
C ALA A 45 0.97 -4.15 -8.97
N ARG A 46 -0.17 -4.36 -8.29
CA ARG A 46 -1.20 -3.34 -8.08
C ARG A 46 -1.09 -2.75 -6.67
N GLY A 47 -0.31 -1.68 -6.54
CA GLY A 47 -0.43 -0.76 -5.41
C GLY A 47 -1.73 0.05 -5.46
N HIS A 48 -2.00 0.82 -4.40
CA HIS A 48 -3.06 1.82 -4.41
C HIS A 48 -2.69 3.04 -3.57
N THR A 49 -3.32 4.17 -3.86
CA THR A 49 -3.13 5.42 -3.11
C THR A 49 -4.31 5.63 -2.17
N VAL A 50 -4.02 6.02 -0.93
CA VAL A 50 -5.00 6.50 0.04
C VAL A 50 -4.64 7.91 0.49
N ARG A 51 -5.62 8.68 0.94
CA ARG A 51 -5.47 10.06 1.39
C ARG A 51 -5.77 10.17 2.87
N LEU A 52 -4.85 10.76 3.62
CA LEU A 52 -4.96 11.02 5.04
C LEU A 52 -4.68 12.51 5.27
N LYS A 53 -5.67 13.25 5.79
CA LYS A 53 -5.56 14.70 6.10
C LYS A 53 -4.90 15.52 4.97
N ASP A 54 -5.43 15.36 3.75
CA ASP A 54 -4.97 16.01 2.52
C ASP A 54 -3.63 15.53 1.94
N GLU A 55 -2.96 14.57 2.57
CA GLU A 55 -1.74 13.97 2.04
C GLU A 55 -2.01 12.65 1.32
N ASP A 56 -1.32 12.42 0.20
CA ASP A 56 -1.36 11.15 -0.52
C ASP A 56 -0.34 10.16 0.04
N TRP A 57 -0.81 8.96 0.33
CA TRP A 57 -0.03 7.83 0.83
C TRP A 57 -0.12 6.68 -0.16
N ILE A 58 1.04 6.19 -0.60
CA ILE A 58 1.15 5.05 -1.49
C ILE A 58 1.22 3.78 -0.65
N VAL A 59 0.25 2.90 -0.85
CA VAL A 59 0.15 1.61 -0.19
C VAL A 59 0.77 0.53 -1.06
N THR A 60 1.78 -0.13 -0.50
CA THR A 60 2.44 -1.30 -1.08
C THR A 60 1.98 -2.55 -0.35
N CYS A 61 1.54 -3.57 -1.10
CA CYS A 61 0.95 -4.78 -0.52
C CYS A 61 1.91 -5.96 -0.69
N PHE A 62 2.14 -6.72 0.38
CA PHE A 62 3.04 -7.87 0.43
C PHE A 62 2.30 -9.14 0.86
N ALA A 63 2.73 -10.28 0.32
CA ALA A 63 2.15 -11.58 0.63
C ALA A 63 2.59 -12.06 2.02
N THR A 64 3.81 -11.71 2.44
CA THR A 64 4.42 -12.16 3.70
C THR A 64 4.70 -10.98 4.64
N PRO A 65 4.62 -11.20 5.97
CA PRO A 65 4.95 -10.17 6.95
C PRO A 65 6.43 -9.79 6.93
N GLU A 66 7.32 -10.71 6.59
CA GLU A 66 8.77 -10.48 6.51
C GLU A 66 9.12 -9.51 5.39
N ALA A 67 8.48 -9.64 4.23
CA ALA A 67 8.67 -8.72 3.11
C ALA A 67 8.18 -7.31 3.46
N ALA A 68 7.02 -7.21 4.12
CA ALA A 68 6.50 -5.93 4.60
C ALA A 68 7.40 -5.29 5.67
N ALA A 69 7.93 -6.09 6.60
CA ALA A 69 8.86 -5.62 7.63
C ALA A 69 10.18 -5.13 7.02
N THR A 70 10.73 -5.90 6.07
CA THR A 70 11.96 -5.55 5.35
C THR A 70 11.80 -4.25 4.57
N PHE A 71 10.68 -4.10 3.86
CA PHE A 71 10.37 -2.87 3.14
C PHE A 71 10.25 -1.67 4.10
N ARG A 72 9.57 -1.85 5.23
CA ARG A 72 9.39 -0.81 6.24
C ARG A 72 10.70 -0.42 6.92
N GLU A 73 11.60 -1.36 7.14
CA GLU A 73 12.93 -1.08 7.70
C GLU A 73 13.81 -0.30 6.72
N ARG A 74 13.77 -0.66 5.43
CA ARG A 74 14.59 -0.01 4.39
C ARG A 74 14.11 1.40 4.03
N PHE A 75 12.81 1.58 3.84
CA PHE A 75 12.24 2.83 3.30
C PHE A 75 11.43 3.63 4.31
N GLY A 76 11.14 3.04 5.47
CA GLY A 76 10.21 3.62 6.43
C GLY A 76 8.75 3.36 6.05
N GLY A 77 7.89 4.28 6.46
CA GLY A 77 6.44 4.14 6.32
C GLY A 77 5.79 3.45 7.52
N VAL A 78 4.48 3.26 7.41
CA VAL A 78 3.62 2.83 8.51
C VAL A 78 2.81 1.62 8.08
N ALA A 79 2.52 0.74 9.04
CA ALA A 79 1.64 -0.39 8.80
C ALA A 79 0.25 0.13 8.40
N PHE A 80 -0.28 -0.40 7.30
CA PHE A 80 -1.60 -0.06 6.80
C PHE A 80 -2.54 -1.24 7.02
N ASN A 81 -3.65 -1.00 7.71
CA ASN A 81 -4.71 -1.99 7.84
C ASN A 81 -5.80 -1.69 6.79
N PRO A 82 -6.12 -2.62 5.88
CA PRO A 82 -7.19 -2.44 4.90
C PRO A 82 -8.55 -2.09 5.50
N LYS A 83 -8.78 -2.43 6.78
CA LYS A 83 -10.00 -2.08 7.52
C LYS A 83 -10.11 -0.59 7.84
N ASP A 84 -8.99 0.12 7.91
CA ASP A 84 -8.94 1.57 8.17
C ASP A 84 -9.28 2.38 6.91
N ARG A 85 -9.29 1.73 5.75
CA ARG A 85 -9.67 2.34 4.49
C ARG A 85 -11.18 2.58 4.43
N GLY A 86 -11.58 3.73 3.89
CA GLY A 86 -12.98 4.02 3.62
C GLY A 86 -13.59 3.01 2.64
N LYS A 87 -14.93 2.97 2.58
CA LYS A 87 -15.69 2.07 1.71
C LYS A 87 -16.42 2.87 0.62
N GLY A 88 -16.77 2.21 -0.48
CA GLY A 88 -17.54 2.82 -1.58
C GLY A 88 -16.83 4.02 -2.22
N LYS A 89 -17.55 5.14 -2.39
CA LYS A 89 -17.01 6.38 -2.98
C LYS A 89 -15.84 6.98 -2.18
N ARG A 90 -15.73 6.64 -0.89
CA ARG A 90 -14.66 7.11 0.02
C ARG A 90 -13.51 6.10 0.14
N TRP A 91 -13.38 5.16 -0.79
CA TRP A 91 -12.33 4.14 -0.81
C TRP A 91 -10.91 4.71 -0.68
N HIS A 92 -10.67 5.87 -1.28
CA HIS A 92 -9.37 6.53 -1.23
C HIS A 92 -9.09 7.18 0.12
N VAL A 93 -10.05 7.26 1.06
CA VAL A 93 -9.82 7.90 2.36
C VAL A 93 -9.22 6.89 3.32
N TRP A 94 -8.15 7.26 4.01
CA TRP A 94 -7.60 6.49 5.11
C TRP A 94 -8.11 7.03 6.45
N ASN A 95 -8.99 6.28 7.10
CA ASN A 95 -9.50 6.58 8.44
C ASN A 95 -8.60 5.92 9.49
N ARG A 96 -7.35 6.38 9.57
CA ARG A 96 -6.42 5.88 10.58
C ARG A 96 -7.06 6.07 11.97
N PRO A 97 -7.17 5.02 12.81
CA PRO A 97 -7.72 5.18 14.15
C PRO A 97 -6.88 6.20 14.93
N PRO A 98 -7.51 6.99 15.82
CA PRO A 98 -6.75 7.81 16.75
C PRO A 98 -5.85 6.87 17.56
N ASN A 99 -4.55 7.15 17.51
CA ASN A 99 -3.55 6.45 18.33
C ASN A 99 -3.74 6.83 19.80
#